data_AF-A0AAD1BFL0-F1
#
_entry.id   AF-A0AAD1BFL0-F1
#
_cell.length_a   1.000
_cell.length_b   1.000
_cell.length_c   1.000
_cell.angle_alpha   90.00
_cell.angle_beta   90.00
_cell.angle_gamma   90.00
#
_symmetry.space_group_name_H-M   'P 1'
#
loop_
_entity.id
_entity.type
_entity.pdbx_description
1 polymer ?
#
loop_
_entity_poly.entity_id
_entity_poly.type
_entity_poly.pdbx_seq_one_letter_code
_entity_poly.pdbx_strand_id
1 'polypeptide(L)'
;MTKILEGQVLINGTDIYKEYGVFLTEERKGGRDNLNAILAPSKAKDHAGVDIREHSGKKYSKQLFPANAERDVTLHFAQYAPTRQQWLERYMSFIRFLKSGNNGWLTITFTTLNLTIRVFYLDSSAYRSLTYLWTEGIQASSYKVKFREPEPII
;
A
#
# COMPACT_ATOMS: atom_id res chain seq x y z
N MET A 1 19.85 3.37 -16.34
CA MET A 1 19.27 2.80 -15.11
C MET A 1 17.76 3.04 -14.97
N THR A 2 17.13 3.87 -15.80
CA THR A 2 15.70 4.27 -15.72
C THR A 2 14.68 3.19 -16.10
N LYS A 3 15.00 2.29 -17.04
CA LYS A 3 14.04 1.28 -17.55
C LYS A 3 13.63 0.19 -16.56
N ILE A 4 14.35 -0.01 -15.46
CA ILE A 4 14.10 -1.14 -14.55
C ILE A 4 12.86 -0.89 -13.68
N LEU A 5 12.58 0.37 -13.32
CA LEU A 5 11.50 0.73 -12.38
C LEU A 5 10.19 1.10 -13.08
N GLU A 6 10.25 1.41 -14.37
CA GLU A 6 9.06 1.66 -15.19
C GLU A 6 8.18 0.41 -15.29
N GLY A 7 6.87 0.59 -15.19
CA GLY A 7 5.88 -0.46 -15.37
C GLY A 7 5.80 -1.50 -14.25
N GLN A 8 6.53 -1.34 -13.14
CA GLN A 8 6.47 -2.29 -12.02
C GLN A 8 5.19 -2.17 -11.20
N VAL A 9 4.75 -0.93 -10.95
CA VAL A 9 3.56 -0.62 -10.16
C VAL A 9 2.71 0.37 -10.93
N LEU A 10 1.47 -0.03 -11.19
CA LEU A 10 0.47 0.83 -11.79
C LEU A 10 -0.62 1.09 -10.75
N ILE A 11 -1.06 2.33 -10.63
CA ILE A 11 -2.22 2.68 -9.79
C ILE A 11 -3.26 3.32 -10.71
N ASN A 12 -4.46 2.75 -10.78
CA ASN A 12 -5.51 3.16 -11.71
C ASN A 12 -5.02 3.24 -13.17
N GLY A 13 -4.09 2.36 -13.56
CA GLY A 13 -3.45 2.36 -14.89
C GLY A 13 -2.30 3.36 -15.07
N THR A 14 -2.05 4.25 -14.10
CA THR A 14 -0.93 5.20 -14.13
C THR A 14 0.34 4.56 -13.59
N ASP A 15 1.43 4.63 -14.38
CA ASP A 15 2.78 4.27 -13.93
C ASP A 15 3.32 5.34 -12.97
N ILE A 16 3.40 4.98 -11.69
CA ILE A 16 3.76 5.92 -10.62
C ILE A 16 5.22 6.36 -10.69
N TYR A 17 6.09 5.57 -11.33
CA TYR A 17 7.48 5.93 -11.52
C TYR A 17 7.63 6.96 -12.62
N LYS A 18 6.94 6.77 -13.75
CA LYS A 18 6.97 7.74 -14.87
C LYS A 18 6.36 9.08 -14.48
N GLU A 19 5.19 9.05 -13.86
CA GLU A 19 4.43 10.27 -13.59
C GLU A 19 4.99 11.03 -12.38
N TYR A 20 5.33 10.32 -11.31
CA TYR A 20 5.66 10.95 -10.02
C TYR A 20 7.11 10.70 -9.56
N GLY A 21 7.89 9.88 -10.27
CA GLY A 21 9.22 9.46 -9.81
C GLY A 21 9.16 8.60 -8.55
N VAL A 22 8.04 7.90 -8.31
CA VAL A 22 7.78 7.11 -7.11
C VAL A 22 7.91 5.62 -7.42
N PHE A 23 8.51 4.86 -6.52
CA PHE A 23 8.64 3.41 -6.62
C PHE A 23 8.59 2.75 -5.24
N LEU A 24 8.38 1.44 -5.18
CA LEU A 24 8.41 0.69 -3.92
C LEU A 24 9.85 0.51 -3.43
N THR A 25 10.07 0.75 -2.15
CA THR A 25 11.37 0.60 -1.51
C THR A 25 11.25 -0.16 -0.20
N GLU A 26 12.33 -0.84 0.19
CA GLU A 26 12.40 -1.56 1.46
C GLU A 26 13.13 -0.72 2.51
N GLU A 27 12.88 -0.96 3.80
CA GLU A 27 13.58 -0.20 4.85
C GLU A 27 15.08 -0.51 4.91
N ARG A 28 15.44 -1.76 4.58
CA ARG A 28 16.80 -2.28 4.68
C ARG A 28 17.14 -3.04 3.40
N LYS A 29 18.43 -3.07 3.07
CA LYS A 29 18.93 -3.88 1.96
C LYS A 29 18.58 -5.35 2.18
N GLY A 30 17.90 -5.97 1.21
CA GLY A 30 17.42 -7.35 1.32
C GLY A 30 16.12 -7.52 2.11
N GLY A 31 15.50 -6.42 2.54
CA GLY A 31 14.16 -6.41 3.12
C GLY A 31 13.11 -6.93 2.14
N ARG A 32 11.97 -7.32 2.69
CA ARG A 32 10.81 -7.84 1.96
C ARG A 32 9.53 -7.27 2.56
N ASP A 33 9.60 -6.09 3.15
CA ASP A 33 8.51 -5.47 3.90
C ASP A 33 7.30 -5.25 3.00
N ASN A 34 7.49 -4.73 1.78
CA ASN A 34 6.39 -4.57 0.83
C ASN A 34 5.83 -5.91 0.37
N LEU A 35 6.70 -6.87 0.02
CA LEU A 35 6.27 -8.19 -0.43
C LEU A 35 5.45 -8.89 0.66
N ASN A 36 5.92 -8.83 1.91
CA ASN A 36 5.24 -9.37 3.07
C ASN A 36 3.88 -8.67 3.29
N ALA A 37 3.82 -7.34 3.16
CA ALA A 37 2.56 -6.61 3.30
C ALA A 37 1.56 -6.94 2.19
N ILE A 38 2.02 -7.04 0.94
CA ILE A 38 1.17 -7.39 -0.21
C ILE A 38 0.57 -8.78 -0.04
N LEU A 39 1.39 -9.75 0.38
CA LEU A 39 1.02 -11.17 0.49
C LEU A 39 0.51 -11.59 1.88
N ALA A 40 0.34 -10.66 2.83
CA ALA A 40 -0.19 -10.97 4.15
C ALA A 40 -1.68 -11.37 4.06
N PRO A 41 -2.10 -12.56 4.51
CA PRO A 41 -3.51 -12.94 4.46
C PRO A 41 -4.37 -12.04 5.36
N SER A 42 -5.60 -11.79 4.93
CA SER A 42 -6.60 -11.17 5.79
C SER A 42 -7.00 -12.09 6.94
N LYS A 43 -7.60 -11.50 7.98
CA LYS A 43 -8.19 -12.31 9.05
C LYS A 43 -9.49 -12.93 8.55
N ALA A 44 -9.80 -14.14 9.00
CA ALA A 44 -11.17 -14.65 8.87
C ALA A 44 -12.13 -13.76 9.67
N LYS A 45 -13.34 -13.55 9.14
CA LYS A 45 -14.45 -12.94 9.89
C LYS A 45 -14.81 -13.85 11.06
N ASP A 46 -15.16 -13.22 12.18
CA ASP A 46 -15.62 -13.96 13.35
C ASP A 46 -16.89 -14.74 13.05
N HIS A 47 -16.95 -15.97 13.56
CA HIS A 47 -18.17 -16.76 13.54
C HIS A 47 -19.08 -16.34 14.70
N ALA A 48 -20.36 -16.09 14.39
CA ALA A 48 -21.37 -15.94 15.42
C ALA A 48 -21.55 -17.27 16.17
N GLY A 49 -21.38 -17.23 17.49
CA GLY A 49 -21.58 -18.36 18.38
C GLY A 49 -22.44 -17.96 19.57
N VAL A 50 -23.16 -18.92 20.14
CA VAL A 50 -23.97 -18.74 21.35
C VAL A 50 -23.11 -19.16 22.55
N ASP A 51 -22.91 -18.23 23.47
CA ASP A 51 -22.18 -18.45 24.72
C ASP A 51 -23.17 -18.73 25.85
N ILE A 52 -23.22 -19.97 26.32
CA ILE A 52 -24.20 -20.45 27.31
C ILE A 52 -23.46 -20.69 28.62
N ARG A 53 -23.82 -19.95 29.68
CA ARG A 53 -23.11 -19.92 30.97
C ARG A 53 -22.89 -21.29 31.59
N GLU A 54 -23.86 -22.19 31.46
CA GLU A 54 -23.85 -23.53 32.06
C GLU A 54 -23.02 -24.53 31.26
N HIS A 55 -22.56 -24.17 30.05
CA HIS A 55 -21.77 -25.04 29.18
C HIS A 55 -20.32 -24.54 29.05
N SER A 56 -19.40 -25.48 28.86
CA SER A 56 -18.01 -25.13 28.51
C SER A 56 -17.91 -24.71 27.05
N GLY A 57 -17.29 -23.56 26.81
CA GLY A 57 -17.03 -23.05 25.45
C GLY A 57 -18.26 -22.42 24.78
N LYS A 58 -18.16 -22.21 23.46
CA LYS A 58 -19.22 -21.59 22.64
C LYS A 58 -19.82 -22.58 21.66
N LYS A 59 -21.14 -22.51 21.49
CA LYS A 59 -21.87 -23.31 20.50
C LYS A 59 -21.93 -22.57 19.16
N TYR A 60 -21.48 -23.22 18.11
CA TYR A 60 -21.49 -22.68 16.75
C TYR A 60 -22.52 -23.36 15.84
N SER A 61 -22.72 -22.79 14.65
CA SER A 61 -23.46 -23.44 13.56
C SER A 61 -22.84 -24.79 13.20
N LYS A 62 -23.67 -25.75 12.74
CA LYS A 62 -23.20 -27.05 12.23
C LYS A 62 -22.30 -26.90 11.00
N GLN A 63 -22.51 -25.85 10.21
CA GLN A 63 -21.72 -25.53 9.03
C GLN A 63 -21.12 -24.14 9.21
N LEU A 64 -19.81 -24.04 8.99
CA LEU A 64 -19.06 -22.79 8.99
C LEU A 64 -18.75 -22.40 7.54
N PHE A 65 -19.03 -21.15 7.20
CA PHE A 65 -18.65 -20.55 5.93
C PHE A 65 -17.59 -19.48 6.20
N PRO A 66 -16.29 -19.81 6.07
CA PRO A 66 -15.22 -18.84 6.24
C PRO A 66 -15.33 -17.72 5.21
N ALA A 67 -15.11 -16.49 5.66
CA ALA A 67 -15.04 -15.31 4.82
C ALA A 67 -13.93 -14.40 5.33
N ASN A 68 -13.29 -13.66 4.43
CA ASN A 68 -12.22 -12.73 4.75
C ASN A 68 -12.78 -11.42 5.32
N ALA A 69 -12.21 -10.95 6.43
CA ALA A 69 -12.42 -9.60 6.94
C ALA A 69 -11.60 -8.60 6.12
N GLU A 70 -11.96 -7.32 6.13
CA GLU A 70 -11.12 -6.28 5.51
C GLU A 70 -9.71 -6.28 6.12
N ARG A 71 -8.71 -5.93 5.31
CA ARG A 71 -7.33 -5.81 5.79
C ARG A 71 -6.72 -4.47 5.43
N ASP A 72 -5.77 -4.06 6.25
CA ASP A 72 -4.94 -2.90 5.98
C ASP A 72 -3.61 -3.35 5.35
N VAL A 73 -3.20 -2.69 4.27
CA VAL A 73 -1.93 -2.93 3.59
C VAL A 73 -1.09 -1.67 3.69
N THR A 74 0.11 -1.78 4.27
CA THR A 74 1.04 -0.65 4.36
C THR A 74 2.20 -0.87 3.40
N LEU A 75 2.36 0.05 2.45
CA LEU A 75 3.43 0.01 1.44
C LEU A 75 4.42 1.13 1.69
N HIS A 76 5.69 0.86 1.44
CA HIS A 76 6.80 1.78 1.60
C HIS A 76 7.26 2.25 0.23
N PHE A 77 7.16 3.56 0.03
CA PHE A 77 7.50 4.23 -1.21
C PHE A 77 8.78 5.04 -1.05
N ALA A 78 9.59 5.09 -2.10
CA ALA A 78 10.61 6.10 -2.29
C ALA A 78 10.22 7.02 -3.45
N GLN A 79 10.64 8.27 -3.35
CA GLN A 79 10.50 9.25 -4.42
C GLN A 79 11.84 9.87 -4.76
N TYR A 80 12.05 10.10 -6.05
CA TYR A 80 13.25 10.73 -6.60
C TYR A 80 12.88 11.88 -7.54
N ALA A 81 13.53 13.03 -7.38
CA ALA A 81 13.47 14.10 -8.37
C ALA A 81 14.79 14.89 -8.47
N PRO A 82 15.14 15.42 -9.66
CA PRO A 82 16.36 16.20 -9.87
C PRO A 82 16.46 17.50 -9.07
N THR A 83 15.34 18.14 -8.75
CA THR A 83 15.30 19.42 -8.04
C THR A 83 14.28 19.39 -6.91
N ARG A 84 14.48 20.26 -5.90
CA ARG A 84 13.54 20.45 -4.79
C ARG A 84 12.14 20.84 -5.25
N GLN A 85 12.03 21.73 -6.22
CA GLN A 85 10.73 22.17 -6.73
C GLN A 85 9.97 21.01 -7.36
N GLN A 86 10.62 20.25 -8.24
CA GLN A 86 10.01 19.08 -8.88
C GLN A 86 9.64 18.00 -7.84
N TRP A 87 10.48 17.82 -6.82
CA TRP A 87 10.18 16.89 -5.74
C TRP A 87 8.90 17.29 -5.00
N LEU A 88 8.77 18.55 -4.58
CA LEU A 88 7.61 19.06 -3.86
C LEU A 88 6.33 18.94 -4.68
N GLU A 89 6.38 19.36 -5.95
CA GLU A 89 5.26 19.28 -6.88
C GLU A 89 4.80 17.83 -7.06
N ARG A 90 5.73 16.91 -7.33
CA ARG A 90 5.40 15.48 -7.52
C ARG A 90 4.90 14.83 -6.24
N TYR A 91 5.49 15.14 -5.08
CA TYR A 91 5.04 14.61 -3.79
C TYR A 91 3.59 15.03 -3.51
N MET A 92 3.28 16.32 -3.63
CA MET A 92 1.92 16.84 -3.41
C MET A 92 0.92 16.23 -4.40
N SER A 93 1.28 16.17 -5.68
CA SER A 93 0.43 15.57 -6.72
C SER A 93 0.19 14.09 -6.47
N PHE A 94 1.22 13.34 -6.08
CA PHE A 94 1.09 11.91 -5.79
C PHE A 94 0.19 11.65 -4.58
N ILE A 95 0.36 12.39 -3.48
CA ILE A 95 -0.51 12.24 -2.29
C ILE A 95 -1.96 12.64 -2.63
N ARG A 96 -2.17 13.70 -3.41
CA ARG A 96 -3.52 14.07 -3.88
C ARG A 96 -4.12 12.97 -4.74
N PHE A 97 -3.34 12.41 -5.67
CA PHE A 97 -3.75 11.32 -6.54
C PHE A 97 -4.15 10.07 -5.74
N LEU A 98 -3.39 9.69 -4.71
CA LEU A 98 -3.75 8.56 -3.83
C LEU A 98 -5.04 8.83 -3.04
N LYS A 99 -5.28 10.07 -2.61
CA LYS A 99 -6.49 10.44 -1.88
C LYS A 99 -7.72 10.54 -2.79
N SER A 100 -7.57 11.07 -4.01
CA SER A 100 -8.68 11.26 -4.93
C SER A 100 -9.03 9.98 -5.68
N GLY A 101 -8.03 9.19 -6.08
CA GLY A 101 -8.18 7.97 -6.86
C GLY A 101 -9.16 8.12 -8.04
N ASN A 102 -9.85 7.04 -8.36
CA ASN A 102 -11.06 7.05 -9.18
C ASN A 102 -12.27 7.03 -8.24
N ASN A 103 -12.80 8.20 -7.91
CA ASN A 103 -13.85 8.38 -6.90
C ASN A 103 -13.47 7.76 -5.54
N GLY A 104 -12.24 8.01 -5.08
CA GLY A 104 -11.67 7.48 -3.84
C GLY A 104 -11.03 6.09 -3.96
N TRP A 105 -11.25 5.38 -5.07
CA TRP A 105 -10.73 4.03 -5.27
C TRP A 105 -9.36 4.01 -5.95
N LEU A 106 -8.53 3.07 -5.51
CA LEU A 106 -7.23 2.77 -6.10
C LEU A 106 -7.18 1.29 -6.49
N THR A 107 -6.99 1.03 -7.78
CA THR A 107 -6.64 -0.29 -8.30
C THR A 107 -5.13 -0.34 -8.46
N ILE A 108 -4.44 -1.06 -7.58
CA ILE A 108 -2.98 -1.19 -7.60
C ILE A 108 -2.63 -2.51 -8.27
N THR A 109 -1.87 -2.43 -9.37
CA THR A 109 -1.35 -3.58 -10.10
C THR A 109 0.15 -3.68 -9.88
N PHE A 110 0.59 -4.79 -9.29
CA PHE A 110 1.98 -5.19 -9.14
C PHE A 110 2.32 -6.15 -10.29
N THR A 111 2.92 -5.63 -11.36
CA THR A 111 3.09 -6.38 -12.62
C THR A 111 4.01 -7.59 -12.47
N THR A 112 5.04 -7.47 -11.65
CA THR A 112 6.00 -8.54 -11.35
C THR A 112 5.38 -9.72 -10.60
N LEU A 113 4.32 -9.48 -9.83
CA LEU A 113 3.57 -10.51 -9.10
C LEU A 113 2.32 -10.98 -9.87
N ASN A 114 2.03 -10.37 -11.03
CA ASN A 114 0.77 -10.51 -11.74
C ASN A 114 -0.46 -10.38 -10.80
N LEU A 115 -0.39 -9.41 -9.89
CA LEU A 115 -1.35 -9.23 -8.81
C LEU A 115 -2.00 -7.86 -8.92
N THR A 116 -3.33 -7.82 -8.77
CA THR A 116 -4.07 -6.57 -8.66
C THR A 116 -4.92 -6.59 -7.41
N ILE A 117 -4.84 -5.52 -6.62
CA ILE A 117 -5.68 -5.31 -5.43
C ILE A 117 -6.46 -4.02 -5.59
N ARG A 118 -7.66 -3.97 -4.99
CA ARG A 118 -8.49 -2.76 -4.98
C ARG A 118 -8.57 -2.23 -3.55
N VAL A 119 -8.11 -1.00 -3.37
CA VAL A 119 -7.94 -0.39 -2.05
C VAL A 119 -8.41 1.06 -2.04
N PHE A 120 -8.47 1.66 -0.86
CA PHE A 120 -8.58 3.11 -0.68
C PHE A 120 -7.54 3.61 0.32
N TYR A 121 -7.15 4.88 0.20
CA TYR A 121 -6.17 5.52 1.07
C TYR A 121 -6.72 5.71 2.49
N LEU A 122 -5.92 5.38 3.51
CA LEU A 122 -6.23 5.68 4.91
C LEU A 122 -5.36 6.80 5.45
N ASP A 123 -4.03 6.61 5.42
CA ASP A 123 -3.07 7.52 6.05
C ASP A 123 -1.67 7.38 5.44
N SER A 124 -0.79 8.32 5.74
CA SER A 124 0.63 8.28 5.36
C SER A 124 1.49 8.67 6.55
N SER A 125 2.63 8.02 6.71
CA SER A 125 3.66 8.48 7.64
C SER A 125 4.16 9.86 7.22
N ALA A 126 4.80 10.57 8.15
CA ALA A 126 5.71 11.66 7.79
C ALA A 126 6.76 11.15 6.78
N TYR A 127 7.16 12.01 5.85
CA TYR A 127 8.23 11.67 4.93
C TYR A 127 9.58 11.68 5.65
N ARG A 128 10.44 10.74 5.27
CA ARG A 128 11.83 10.68 5.70
C ARG A 128 12.71 11.20 4.58
N SER A 129 13.35 12.34 4.81
CA SER A 129 14.42 12.83 3.94
C SER A 129 15.58 11.84 3.89
N LEU A 130 15.96 11.41 2.68
CA LEU A 130 17.21 10.70 2.44
C LEU A 130 18.32 11.68 2.02
N THR A 131 17.92 12.78 1.40
CA THR A 131 18.76 13.95 1.09
C THR A 131 18.23 15.17 1.82
N TYR A 132 19.11 16.13 2.11
CA TYR A 132 18.69 17.39 2.71
C TYR A 132 17.92 18.23 1.67
N LEU A 133 16.63 18.48 1.95
CA LEU A 133 15.76 19.31 1.11
C LEU A 133 16.23 20.78 1.01
N TRP A 134 17.11 21.21 1.92
CA TRP A 134 17.62 22.57 2.01
C TRP A 134 18.85 22.83 1.15
N THR A 135 19.46 21.78 0.59
CA THR A 135 20.61 21.88 -0.32
C THR A 135 20.19 21.67 -1.76
N GLU A 136 20.81 22.41 -2.69
CA GLU A 136 20.60 22.19 -4.12
C GLU A 136 21.08 20.79 -4.54
N GLY A 137 20.36 20.20 -5.49
CA GLY A 137 20.66 18.87 -6.03
C GLY A 137 19.48 17.90 -5.96
N ILE A 138 19.82 16.65 -6.26
CA ILE A 138 18.89 15.52 -6.31
C ILE A 138 18.21 15.35 -4.96
N GLN A 139 16.88 15.23 -5.00
CA GLN A 139 16.06 15.00 -3.82
C GLN A 139 15.52 13.57 -3.79
N ALA A 140 15.75 12.91 -2.67
CA ALA A 140 15.27 11.57 -2.38
C ALA A 140 14.62 11.51 -0.99
N SER A 141 13.52 10.79 -0.91
CA SER A 141 12.75 10.60 0.32
C SER A 141 12.07 9.24 0.33
N SER A 142 11.71 8.76 1.51
CA SER A 142 10.81 7.61 1.63
C SER A 142 9.67 7.88 2.61
N TYR A 143 8.53 7.20 2.42
CA TYR A 143 7.36 7.31 3.28
C TYR A 143 6.48 6.07 3.15
N LYS A 144 5.73 5.77 4.20
CA LYS A 144 4.78 4.65 4.20
C LYS A 144 3.38 5.17 3.96
N VAL A 145 2.63 4.47 3.12
CA VAL A 145 1.21 4.74 2.92
C VAL A 145 0.41 3.52 3.33
N LYS A 146 -0.62 3.76 4.15
CA LYS A 146 -1.55 2.76 4.62
C LYS A 146 -2.80 2.81 3.76
N PHE A 147 -3.18 1.66 3.24
CA PHE A 147 -4.38 1.45 2.45
C PHE A 147 -5.30 0.44 3.13
N ARG A 148 -6.59 0.48 2.81
CA ARG A 148 -7.56 -0.54 3.18
C ARG A 148 -8.03 -1.30 1.96
N GLU A 149 -7.92 -2.62 2.02
CA GLU A 149 -8.53 -3.56 1.08
C GLU A 149 -9.83 -4.09 1.70
N PRO A 150 -11.01 -3.61 1.24
CA PRO A 150 -12.28 -4.02 1.82
C PRO A 150 -12.69 -5.44 1.42
N GLU A 151 -12.23 -5.92 0.27
CA GLU A 151 -12.51 -7.26 -0.26
C GLU A 151 -11.18 -7.99 -0.56
N PRO A 152 -10.52 -8.57 0.47
CA PRO A 152 -9.21 -9.16 0.28
C PRO A 152 -9.24 -10.46 -0.52
N ILE A 153 -8.30 -10.57 -1.44
CA ILE A 153 -8.09 -11.75 -2.28
C ILE A 153 -7.48 -12.95 -1.53
N ILE A 154 -6.85 -12.72 -0.37
CA ILE A 154 -6.17 -13.72 0.49
C ILE A 154 -6.37 -13.45 1.97
#